data_AF-A0A7C9EK58-F1
#
_entry.id   AF-A0A7C9EK58-F1
#
_cell.length_a   1.000
_cell.length_b   1.000
_cell.length_c   1.000
_cell.angle_alpha   90.00
_cell.angle_beta   90.00
_cell.angle_gamma   90.00
#
_symmetry.space_group_name_H-M   'P 1'
#
loop_
_entity.id
_entity.type
_entity.pdbx_description
1 polymer ?
#
loop_
_entity_poly.entity_id
_entity_poly.type
_entity_poly.pdbx_seq_one_letter_code
_entity_poly.pdbx_strand_id
1 'polypeptide(L)'
;HLKSLNVDGVLVECWWGIVEGWSPQKYLWSGYRDLFTIIREFQLKVQVVLAFHEFVGSESGNICIPLPQWVLEIGKNNQDIFFTDREGRRNTECLSWGIDRERVLGGRTGVEVYFDYMRSFRAEFDDCFAEGLISAVEIGLGASGELRFPS
;
A
#
# COMPACT_ATOMS: atom_id res chain seq x y z
N HIS A 1 -16.06 2.66 21.72
CA HIS A 1 -17.34 2.15 21.18
C HIS A 1 -17.17 0.80 20.50
N LEU A 2 -16.21 0.61 19.58
CA LEU A 2 -15.96 -0.71 18.96
C LEU A 2 -15.74 -1.84 19.98
N LYS A 3 -14.90 -1.60 21.00
CA LYS A 3 -14.66 -2.58 22.07
C LYS A 3 -15.93 -2.98 22.85
N SER A 4 -16.88 -2.05 23.05
CA SER A 4 -18.15 -2.37 23.73
C SER A 4 -19.10 -3.22 22.86
N LEU A 5 -18.81 -3.37 21.57
CA LEU A 5 -19.52 -4.26 20.64
C LEU A 5 -18.87 -5.64 20.53
N ASN A 6 -17.84 -5.94 21.34
CA ASN A 6 -17.09 -7.20 21.33
C ASN A 6 -16.50 -7.58 19.95
N VAL A 7 -16.00 -6.58 19.20
CA VAL A 7 -15.27 -6.86 17.97
C VAL A 7 -13.89 -7.49 18.27
N ASP A 8 -13.46 -8.42 17.42
CA ASP A 8 -12.17 -9.10 17.57
C ASP A 8 -10.96 -8.23 17.17
N GLY A 9 -11.15 -7.29 16.26
CA GLY A 9 -10.06 -6.51 15.70
C GLY A 9 -10.52 -5.45 14.69
N VAL A 10 -9.54 -4.83 14.05
CA VAL A 10 -9.73 -3.80 13.02
C VAL A 10 -8.89 -4.13 11.80
N LEU A 11 -9.33 -3.66 10.63
CA LEU A 11 -8.56 -3.69 9.39
C LEU A 11 -7.90 -2.32 9.19
N VAL A 12 -6.62 -2.31 8.83
CA VAL A 12 -5.85 -1.08 8.56
C VAL A 12 -5.13 -1.21 7.22
N GLU A 13 -5.32 -0.22 6.36
CA GLU A 13 -4.59 -0.12 5.09
C GLU A 13 -3.28 0.66 5.26
N CYS A 14 -2.17 -0.04 5.01
CA CYS A 14 -0.83 0.52 4.91
C CYS A 14 -0.58 0.99 3.48
N TRP A 15 -0.79 2.28 3.24
CA TRP A 15 -0.67 2.91 1.93
C TRP A 15 0.77 3.06 1.50
N TRP A 16 1.10 2.52 0.34
CA TRP A 16 2.43 2.65 -0.25
C TRP A 16 2.81 4.12 -0.47
N GLY A 17 1.87 4.94 -0.96
CA GLY A 17 2.05 6.37 -1.18
C GLY A 17 2.34 7.20 0.07
N ILE A 18 1.93 6.72 1.25
CA ILE A 18 2.25 7.38 2.53
C ILE A 18 3.63 6.94 3.01
N VAL A 19 3.89 5.64 3.01
CA VAL A 19 5.06 5.06 3.65
C VAL A 19 6.33 5.27 2.83
N GLU A 20 6.30 5.11 1.50
CA GLU A 20 7.46 5.29 0.60
C GLU A 20 7.25 6.48 -0.35
N GLY A 21 6.48 7.49 0.08
CA GLY A 21 5.95 8.54 -0.81
C GLY A 21 7.01 9.38 -1.53
N TRP A 22 8.07 9.80 -0.83
CA TRP A 22 8.98 10.84 -1.32
C TRP A 22 10.20 10.31 -2.07
N SER A 23 10.69 9.12 -1.71
CA SER A 23 11.95 8.61 -2.24
C SER A 23 11.97 7.09 -2.18
N PRO A 24 12.57 6.44 -3.19
CA PRO A 24 12.71 4.99 -3.19
C PRO A 24 13.49 4.52 -1.97
N GLN A 25 13.02 3.44 -1.34
CA GLN A 25 13.61 2.76 -0.18
C GLN A 25 13.72 3.62 1.10
N LYS A 26 12.99 4.74 1.18
CA LYS A 26 12.85 5.53 2.41
C LYS A 26 11.46 5.35 2.98
N TYR A 27 11.33 4.43 3.94
CA TYR A 27 10.06 4.04 4.53
C TYR A 27 9.78 4.81 5.82
N LEU A 28 8.60 5.42 5.93
CA LEU A 28 8.14 6.17 7.09
C LEU A 28 6.96 5.44 7.73
N TRP A 29 7.25 4.59 8.72
CA TRP A 29 6.26 3.79 9.43
C TRP A 29 5.73 4.41 10.73
N SER A 30 6.30 5.52 11.18
CA SER A 30 6.01 6.10 12.51
C SER A 30 4.51 6.33 12.75
N GLY A 31 3.78 6.86 11.77
CA GLY A 31 2.33 7.06 11.90
C GLY A 31 1.54 5.75 12.07
N TYR A 32 1.95 4.69 11.36
CA TYR A 32 1.34 3.36 11.52
C TYR A 32 1.74 2.70 12.85
N ARG A 33 2.96 2.94 13.33
CA ARG A 33 3.43 2.47 14.64
C ARG A 33 2.66 3.11 15.79
N ASP A 34 2.37 4.41 15.70
CA ASP A 34 1.49 5.09 16.66
C ASP A 34 0.08 4.50 16.63
N LEU A 35 -0.48 4.26 15.44
CA LEU A 35 -1.79 3.64 15.26
C LEU A 35 -1.84 2.22 15.86
N PHE A 36 -0.86 1.37 15.59
CA PHE A 36 -0.80 0.01 16.13
C PHE A 36 -0.62 0.01 17.65
N THR A 37 0.12 0.99 18.18
CA THR A 37 0.24 1.19 19.64
C THR A 37 -1.13 1.47 20.27
N ILE A 38 -1.92 2.36 19.66
CA ILE A 38 -3.29 2.65 20.11
C ILE A 38 -4.16 1.39 20.04
N ILE A 39 -4.16 0.68 18.91
CA ILE A 39 -4.95 -0.56 18.74
C ILE A 39 -4.59 -1.60 19.81
N ARG A 40 -3.31 -1.74 20.12
CA ARG A 40 -2.80 -2.62 21.17
C ARG A 40 -3.31 -2.21 22.56
N GLU A 41 -3.32 -0.93 22.90
CA GLU A 41 -3.87 -0.44 24.18
C GLU A 41 -5.36 -0.81 24.34
N PHE A 42 -6.10 -0.85 23.23
CA PHE A 42 -7.48 -1.32 23.22
C PHE A 42 -7.62 -2.85 23.22
N GLN A 43 -6.53 -3.62 23.17
CA GLN A 43 -6.50 -5.08 23.13
C GLN A 43 -7.28 -5.66 21.94
N LEU A 44 -7.21 -4.97 20.80
CA LEU A 44 -7.80 -5.41 19.53
C LEU A 44 -6.71 -6.03 18.65
N LYS A 45 -7.07 -7.01 17.83
CA LYS A 45 -6.18 -7.51 16.78
C LYS A 45 -6.19 -6.57 15.58
N VAL A 46 -5.15 -6.62 14.76
CA VAL A 46 -5.07 -5.89 13.50
C VAL A 46 -4.88 -6.83 12.30
N GLN A 47 -5.76 -6.70 11.30
CA GLN A 47 -5.50 -7.18 9.96
C GLN A 47 -4.93 -6.03 9.14
N VAL A 48 -3.80 -6.27 8.48
CA VAL A 48 -3.11 -5.23 7.71
C VAL A 48 -3.27 -5.50 6.23
N VAL A 49 -3.64 -4.48 5.45
CA VAL A 49 -3.61 -4.51 3.99
C VAL A 49 -2.40 -3.72 3.53
N LEU A 50 -1.53 -4.32 2.73
CA LEU A 50 -0.45 -3.61 2.05
C LEU A 50 -1.00 -3.02 0.74
N ALA A 51 -1.37 -1.74 0.79
CA ALA A 51 -2.10 -1.06 -0.27
C ALA A 51 -1.11 -0.46 -1.30
N PHE A 52 -0.86 -1.20 -2.37
CA PHE A 52 -0.06 -0.79 -3.53
C PHE A 52 -0.89 -0.08 -4.61
N HIS A 53 -1.97 0.58 -4.20
CA HIS A 53 -2.92 1.28 -5.08
C HIS A 53 -3.24 2.68 -4.55
N GLU A 54 -3.77 3.53 -5.41
CA GLU A 54 -4.30 4.84 -5.08
C GLU A 54 -5.65 4.74 -4.36
N PHE A 55 -5.86 5.58 -3.37
CA PHE A 55 -7.18 5.83 -2.79
C PHE A 55 -7.76 7.13 -3.33
N VAL A 56 -8.98 7.07 -3.87
CA VAL A 56 -9.79 8.25 -4.18
C VAL A 56 -11.07 8.19 -3.37
N GLY A 57 -11.17 9.03 -2.33
CA GLY A 57 -12.37 9.09 -1.49
C GLY A 57 -13.58 9.61 -2.25
N SER A 58 -14.72 8.91 -2.17
CA SER A 58 -15.96 9.33 -2.81
C SER A 58 -16.79 10.26 -1.90
N GLU A 59 -17.20 11.40 -2.48
CA GLU A 59 -18.39 12.20 -2.14
C GLU A 59 -18.38 13.24 -1.00
N SER A 60 -17.36 13.38 -0.14
CA SER A 60 -17.43 14.47 0.88
C SER A 60 -16.11 15.06 1.40
N GLY A 61 -14.97 14.64 0.88
CA GLY A 61 -13.69 15.28 1.19
C GLY A 61 -12.62 14.84 0.22
N ASN A 62 -11.84 15.79 -0.29
CA ASN A 62 -10.69 15.58 -1.19
C ASN A 62 -9.55 14.84 -0.48
N ILE A 63 -9.79 13.63 0.02
CA ILE A 63 -8.74 12.74 0.50
C ILE A 63 -8.39 11.84 -0.68
N CYS A 64 -7.24 12.14 -1.28
CA CYS A 64 -6.59 11.29 -2.26
C CYS A 64 -5.26 10.84 -1.66
N ILE A 65 -5.02 9.52 -1.69
CA ILE A 65 -3.73 8.94 -1.35
C ILE A 65 -3.17 8.34 -2.64
N PRO A 66 -2.36 9.10 -3.41
CA PRO A 66 -1.83 8.61 -4.67
C PRO A 66 -0.75 7.55 -4.44
N LEU A 67 -0.31 6.90 -5.51
CA LEU A 67 0.97 6.17 -5.51
C LEU A 67 2.14 7.11 -5.14
N PRO A 68 3.31 6.58 -4.73
CA PRO A 68 4.44 7.42 -4.37
C PRO A 68 4.82 8.43 -5.46
N GLN A 69 5.17 9.65 -5.05
CA GLN A 69 5.49 10.74 -5.96
C GLN A 69 6.60 10.35 -6.94
N TRP A 70 7.63 9.64 -6.46
CA TRP A 70 8.75 9.21 -7.30
C TRP A 70 8.32 8.22 -8.40
N VAL A 71 7.27 7.42 -8.18
CA VAL A 71 6.68 6.52 -9.19
C VAL A 71 5.90 7.34 -10.22
N LEU A 72 5.12 8.31 -9.75
CA LEU A 72 4.35 9.20 -10.63
C LEU A 72 5.28 10.02 -11.54
N GLU A 73 6.42 10.50 -11.03
CA GLU A 73 7.42 11.20 -11.86
C GLU A 73 8.04 10.29 -12.93
N ILE A 74 8.27 9.01 -12.63
CA ILE A 74 8.69 8.03 -13.66
C ILE A 74 7.58 7.85 -14.68
N GLY A 75 6.33 7.75 -14.23
CA GLY A 75 5.14 7.62 -15.06
C GLY A 75 4.92 8.75 -16.06
N LYS A 76 5.36 9.98 -15.74
CA LYS A 76 5.34 11.11 -16.69
C LYS A 76 6.23 10.87 -17.92
N ASN A 77 7.37 10.21 -17.73
CA ASN A 77 8.33 9.92 -18.80
C ASN A 77 8.06 8.56 -19.47
N ASN A 78 7.56 7.59 -18.71
CA ASN A 78 7.23 6.25 -19.18
C ASN A 78 5.82 5.86 -18.69
N GLN A 79 4.82 6.10 -19.53
CA GLN A 79 3.42 5.80 -19.19
C GLN A 79 3.09 4.30 -19.24
N ASP A 80 3.97 3.47 -19.80
CA ASP A 80 3.74 2.01 -19.91
C ASP A 80 3.91 1.28 -18.57
N ILE A 81 4.31 1.99 -17.51
CA ILE A 81 4.27 1.47 -16.14
C ILE A 81 2.84 1.32 -15.60
N PHE A 82 1.85 1.90 -16.26
CA PHE A 82 0.45 1.90 -15.87
C PHE A 82 -0.41 1.05 -16.80
N PHE A 83 -1.54 0.54 -16.28
CA PHE A 83 -2.52 -0.15 -17.13
C PHE A 83 -3.09 0.80 -18.17
N THR A 84 -3.33 0.26 -19.36
CA THR A 84 -3.69 1.04 -20.54
C THR A 84 -4.79 0.35 -21.31
N ASP A 85 -5.85 1.09 -21.61
CA ASP A 85 -6.94 0.57 -22.42
C ASP A 85 -6.63 0.61 -23.92
N ARG A 86 -7.57 0.13 -24.73
CA ARG A 86 -7.43 0.12 -26.20
C ARG A 86 -7.38 1.54 -26.81
N GLU A 87 -7.95 2.53 -26.15
CA GLU A 87 -7.97 3.93 -26.59
C GLU A 87 -6.72 4.70 -26.15
N GLY A 88 -5.81 4.05 -25.41
CA GLY A 88 -4.57 4.64 -24.90
C GLY A 88 -4.74 5.40 -23.58
N ARG A 89 -5.89 5.30 -22.92
CA ARG A 89 -6.11 5.91 -21.59
C ARG A 89 -5.34 5.13 -20.53
N ARG A 90 -4.62 5.85 -19.67
CA ARG A 90 -3.79 5.28 -18.60
C ARG A 90 -4.53 5.33 -17.27
N ASN A 91 -4.52 4.21 -16.55
CA ASN A 91 -5.00 4.14 -15.17
C ASN A 91 -3.79 4.22 -14.21
N THR A 92 -3.71 5.30 -13.44
CA THR A 92 -2.62 5.58 -12.48
C THR A 92 -2.86 5.03 -11.08
N GLU A 93 -3.92 4.25 -10.88
CA GLU A 93 -4.31 3.71 -9.59
C GLU A 93 -3.31 2.67 -9.09
N CYS A 94 -2.73 1.86 -9.98
CA CYS A 94 -1.75 0.83 -9.63
C CYS A 94 -0.75 0.60 -10.76
N LEU A 95 0.35 -0.10 -10.46
CA LEU A 95 1.33 -0.47 -11.48
C LEU A 95 0.81 -1.62 -12.35
N SER A 96 1.17 -1.57 -13.64
CA SER A 96 0.92 -2.66 -14.59
C SER A 96 1.76 -3.89 -14.23
N TRP A 97 1.17 -5.08 -14.26
CA TRP A 97 1.92 -6.34 -14.12
C TRP A 97 2.94 -6.55 -15.25
N GLY A 98 2.83 -5.80 -16.35
CA GLY A 98 3.82 -5.81 -17.43
C GLY A 98 5.22 -5.40 -16.98
N ILE A 99 5.35 -4.66 -15.87
CA ILE A 99 6.66 -4.21 -15.35
C ILE A 99 7.24 -5.10 -14.25
N ASP A 100 6.63 -6.25 -13.97
CA ASP A 100 7.11 -7.20 -12.95
C ASP A 100 8.49 -7.77 -13.28
N ARG A 101 8.89 -7.75 -14.56
CA ARG A 101 10.20 -8.24 -15.03
C ARG A 101 11.07 -7.13 -15.64
N GLU A 102 10.57 -5.90 -15.69
CA GLU A 102 11.23 -4.77 -16.34
C GLU A 102 11.80 -3.80 -15.31
N ARG A 103 13.07 -3.42 -15.45
CA ARG A 103 13.78 -2.54 -14.48
C ARG A 103 13.51 -1.05 -14.72
N VAL A 104 12.23 -0.68 -14.78
CA VAL A 104 11.79 0.68 -15.13
C VAL A 104 11.54 1.60 -13.94
N LEU A 105 11.62 1.08 -12.70
CA LEU A 105 11.38 1.85 -11.47
C LEU A 105 12.69 2.28 -10.79
N GLY A 106 13.52 3.03 -11.52
CA GLY A 106 14.82 3.49 -11.03
C GLY A 106 15.82 2.34 -10.84
N GLY A 107 15.83 1.39 -11.78
CA GLY A 107 16.69 0.19 -11.75
C GLY A 107 16.07 -1.03 -11.07
N ARG A 108 14.86 -0.90 -10.50
CA ARG A 108 14.09 -1.99 -9.88
C ARG A 108 12.90 -2.42 -10.74
N THR A 109 12.49 -3.68 -10.59
CA THR A 109 11.23 -4.23 -11.13
C THR A 109 10.04 -3.93 -10.22
N GLY A 110 8.81 -4.05 -10.74
CA GLY A 110 7.59 -3.93 -9.91
C GLY A 110 7.60 -4.87 -8.70
N VAL A 111 7.98 -6.14 -8.93
CA VAL A 111 8.06 -7.16 -7.87
C VAL A 111 9.13 -6.84 -6.83
N GLU A 112 10.31 -6.35 -7.24
CA GLU A 112 11.37 -5.95 -6.30
C GLU A 112 10.90 -4.81 -5.39
N VAL A 113 10.17 -3.83 -5.94
CA VAL A 113 9.62 -2.71 -5.16
C VAL A 113 8.62 -3.19 -4.10
N TYR A 114 7.69 -4.07 -4.48
CA TYR A 114 6.73 -4.64 -3.54
C TYR A 114 7.42 -5.52 -2.49
N PHE A 115 8.43 -6.30 -2.89
CA PHE A 115 9.22 -7.12 -1.98
C PHE A 115 9.97 -6.28 -0.94
N ASP A 116 10.64 -5.21 -1.37
CA ASP A 116 11.38 -4.32 -0.46
C ASP A 116 10.43 -3.65 0.56
N TYR A 117 9.24 -3.24 0.11
CA TYR A 117 8.20 -2.69 0.97
C TYR A 117 7.72 -3.70 2.02
N MET A 118 7.36 -4.92 1.59
CA MET A 118 6.95 -6.02 2.48
C MET A 118 8.04 -6.38 3.48
N ARG A 119 9.30 -6.39 3.04
CA ARG A 119 10.46 -6.65 3.90
C ARG A 119 10.65 -5.56 4.95
N SER A 120 10.50 -4.30 4.55
CA SER A 120 10.55 -3.15 5.46
C SER A 120 9.43 -3.21 6.49
N PHE A 121 8.20 -3.50 6.08
CA PHE A 121 7.06 -3.70 6.97
C PHE A 121 7.32 -4.81 8.00
N ARG A 122 7.79 -5.97 7.53
CA ARG A 122 8.11 -7.10 8.41
C ARG A 122 9.19 -6.75 9.42
N ALA A 123 10.24 -6.05 9.01
CA ALA A 123 11.34 -5.66 9.89
C ALA A 123 10.90 -4.61 10.91
N GLU A 124 10.11 -3.62 10.49
CA GLU A 124 9.60 -2.59 11.36
C GLU A 124 8.70 -3.17 12.44
N PHE A 125 7.71 -4.01 12.09
CA PHE A 125 6.67 -4.48 13.02
C PHE A 125 6.93 -5.86 13.61
N ASP A 126 8.20 -6.29 13.71
CA ASP A 126 8.58 -7.59 14.28
C ASP A 126 8.02 -7.82 15.68
N ASP A 127 8.01 -6.77 16.51
CA ASP A 127 7.41 -6.75 17.84
C ASP A 127 5.90 -7.06 17.79
N CYS A 128 5.18 -6.41 16.87
CA CYS A 128 3.73 -6.60 16.70
C CYS A 128 3.38 -8.02 16.22
N PHE A 129 4.25 -8.65 15.43
CA PHE A 129 4.10 -10.06 15.04
C PHE A 129 4.39 -11.00 16.21
N ALA A 130 5.47 -10.76 16.96
CA ALA A 130 5.86 -11.57 18.10
C ALA A 130 4.80 -11.55 19.23
N GLU A 131 4.17 -10.38 19.44
CA GLU A 131 3.08 -10.19 20.41
C GLU A 131 1.72 -10.75 19.92
N GLY A 132 1.61 -11.16 18.64
CA GLY A 132 0.36 -11.65 18.06
C GLY A 132 -0.70 -10.57 17.84
N LEU A 133 -0.29 -9.30 17.78
CA LEU A 133 -1.17 -8.16 17.48
C LEU A 133 -1.67 -8.23 16.04
N ILE A 134 -0.75 -8.47 15.10
CA ILE A 134 -1.06 -8.64 13.68
C ILE A 134 -1.57 -10.06 13.44
N SER A 135 -2.84 -10.20 13.07
CA SER A 135 -3.50 -11.49 12.85
C SER A 135 -3.39 -11.98 11.41
N ALA A 136 -3.34 -11.05 10.44
CA ALA A 136 -3.28 -11.35 9.03
C ALA A 136 -2.66 -10.20 8.25
N VAL A 137 -2.02 -10.53 7.12
CA VAL A 137 -1.52 -9.58 6.14
C VAL A 137 -2.14 -9.91 4.79
N GLU A 138 -2.82 -8.92 4.23
CA GLU A 138 -3.39 -8.96 2.89
C GLU A 138 -2.51 -8.12 1.95
N ILE A 139 -2.23 -8.63 0.77
CA ILE A 139 -1.34 -8.00 -0.19
C ILE A 139 -2.18 -7.49 -1.35
N GLY A 140 -2.20 -6.17 -1.57
CA GLY A 140 -2.89 -5.58 -2.69
C GLY A 140 -2.20 -5.90 -4.01
N LEU A 141 -2.91 -6.43 -5.00
CA LEU A 141 -2.31 -6.88 -6.26
C LEU A 141 -2.79 -6.13 -7.51
N GLY A 142 -3.58 -5.07 -7.34
CA GLY A 142 -4.13 -4.30 -8.45
C GLY A 142 -5.04 -3.18 -7.99
N ALA A 143 -5.95 -2.78 -8.87
CA ALA A 143 -6.91 -1.72 -8.62
C ALA A 143 -7.77 -2.04 -7.39
N SER A 144 -7.93 -1.05 -6.51
CA SER A 144 -8.64 -1.17 -5.23
C SER A 144 -8.09 -2.27 -4.32
N GLY A 145 -6.83 -2.66 -4.52
CA GLY A 145 -6.18 -3.75 -3.80
C GLY A 145 -6.50 -5.15 -4.32
N GLU A 146 -7.40 -5.30 -5.29
CA GLU A 146 -7.84 -6.61 -5.77
C GLU A 146 -6.94 -7.17 -6.88
N LEU A 147 -6.86 -8.50 -6.98
CA LEU A 147 -6.20 -9.18 -8.10
C LEU A 147 -7.09 -9.12 -9.35
N ARG A 148 -7.17 -7.95 -9.97
CA ARG A 148 -7.93 -7.70 -11.20
C ARG A 148 -7.31 -6.61 -12.05
N PHE A 149 -7.71 -6.59 -13.32
CA PHE A 149 -7.47 -5.43 -14.17
C PHE A 149 -8.38 -4.25 -13.74
N PRO A 150 -7.94 -3.00 -13.94
CA PRO A 150 -8.81 -1.84 -13.85
C PRO A 150 -9.71 -1.73 -15.09
N SER A 151 -10.71 -2.60 -15.16
CA SER A 151 -11.69 -2.69 -16.26
C SER A 151 -12.84 -1.70 -16.13
#